data_AF-A0AAV5MQX7-F1
#
_entry.id   AF-A0AAV5MQX7-F1
#
_cell.length_a   1.000
_cell.length_b   1.000
_cell.length_c   1.000
_cell.angle_alpha   90.00
_cell.angle_beta   90.00
_cell.angle_gamma   90.00
#
_symmetry.space_group_name_H-M   'P 1'
#
loop_
_entity.id
_entity.type
_entity.pdbx_description
1 polymer ?
#
loop_
_entity_poly.entity_id
_entity_poly.type
_entity_poly.pdbx_seq_one_letter_code
_entity_poly.pdbx_strand_id
1 'polypeptide(L)'
;MEETMETQHRARLAIFELVNMLSVPMSLNAIVRVNVPDAIWQGGANTALIASQILSKVLPSGGGDAENLQCILRMLTSYGVFAEVLHDTDRAERKYSLTEIRKMLVTDVDGLSCRSYVLQHLQDEIMKAWPLVHEAVVDPTSEPFVKVNGEPAYTYYGKRPEMTGLMQKAMSGVSVPFMKAMLEAYSGFDGIQRLVDVSSSTGHCPRMICPSGLSISA
;
A
#
# COMPACT_ATOMS: atom_id res chain seq x y z
N MET A 1 -6.84 -12.18 42.79
CA MET A 1 -5.65 -12.99 42.41
C MET A 1 -5.80 -13.53 41.00
N GLU A 2 -6.89 -14.21 40.67
CA GLU A 2 -7.22 -14.70 39.31
C GLU A 2 -7.38 -13.57 38.28
N GLU A 3 -8.11 -12.50 38.64
CA GLU A 3 -8.28 -11.29 37.83
C GLU A 3 -6.95 -10.55 37.55
N THR A 4 -6.00 -10.64 38.49
CA THR A 4 -4.65 -10.06 38.36
C THR A 4 -3.79 -10.87 37.40
N MET A 5 -3.90 -12.21 37.42
CA MET A 5 -3.22 -13.08 36.46
C MET A 5 -3.79 -12.91 35.04
N GLU A 6 -5.11 -12.89 34.89
CA GLU A 6 -5.77 -12.70 33.59
C GLU A 6 -5.38 -11.35 32.95
N THR A 7 -5.29 -10.29 33.75
CA THR A 7 -4.82 -8.98 33.30
C THR A 7 -3.36 -8.99 32.86
N GLN A 8 -2.48 -9.69 33.58
CA GLN A 8 -1.08 -9.88 33.18
C GLN A 8 -0.95 -10.70 31.89
N HIS A 9 -1.78 -11.73 31.70
CA HIS A 9 -1.80 -12.53 30.48
C HIS A 9 -2.24 -11.70 29.27
N ARG A 10 -3.30 -10.91 29.39
CA ARG A 10 -3.75 -10.00 28.32
C ARG A 10 -2.68 -8.96 27.96
N ALA A 11 -2.02 -8.37 28.96
CA ALA A 11 -0.93 -7.42 28.72
C ALA A 11 0.25 -8.06 27.94
N ARG A 12 0.62 -9.30 28.29
CA ARG A 12 1.66 -10.05 27.56
C ARG A 12 1.26 -10.32 26.11
N LEU A 13 0.02 -10.74 25.88
CA LEU A 13 -0.49 -10.99 24.53
C LEU A 13 -0.49 -9.71 23.67
N ALA A 14 -0.88 -8.58 24.26
CA ALA A 14 -0.85 -7.29 23.56
C ALA A 14 0.57 -6.88 23.14
N ILE A 15 1.58 -7.10 24.01
CA ILE A 15 2.99 -6.85 23.63
C ILE A 15 3.42 -7.76 22.48
N PHE A 16 3.07 -9.05 22.53
CA PHE A 16 3.39 -9.97 21.45
C PHE A 16 2.70 -9.57 20.14
N GLU A 17 1.45 -9.13 20.18
CA GLU A 17 0.74 -8.63 19.01
C GLU A 17 1.45 -7.43 18.39
N LEU A 18 1.84 -6.46 19.21
CA LEU A 18 2.58 -5.26 18.75
C LEU A 18 3.92 -5.62 18.11
N VAL A 19 4.69 -6.52 18.71
CA VAL A 19 5.98 -6.97 18.15
C VAL A 19 5.80 -7.72 16.83
N ASN A 20 4.73 -8.51 16.71
CA ASN A 20 4.44 -9.28 15.49
C ASN A 20 3.68 -8.47 14.43
N MET A 21 3.29 -7.23 14.72
CA MET A 21 2.50 -6.39 13.81
C MET A 21 3.21 -6.14 12.47
N LEU A 22 4.54 -6.22 12.43
CA LEU A 22 5.34 -6.11 11.20
C LEU A 22 4.95 -7.16 10.15
N SER A 23 4.42 -8.31 10.55
CA SER A 23 3.96 -9.36 9.64
C SER A 23 2.89 -8.87 8.67
N VAL A 24 2.00 -7.98 9.10
CA VAL A 24 0.86 -7.46 8.34
C VAL A 24 1.29 -6.59 7.16
N PRO A 25 2.01 -5.46 7.33
CA PRO A 25 2.48 -4.66 6.21
C PRO A 25 3.44 -5.44 5.31
N MET A 26 4.24 -6.37 5.86
CA MET A 26 5.15 -7.19 5.04
C MET A 26 4.41 -8.23 4.20
N SER A 27 3.29 -8.75 4.67
CA SER A 27 2.42 -9.61 3.87
C SER A 27 1.68 -8.83 2.79
N LEU A 28 1.25 -7.60 3.11
CA LEU A 28 0.73 -6.68 2.11
C LEU A 28 1.78 -6.40 1.02
N ASN A 29 3.03 -6.13 1.42
CA ASN A 29 4.16 -5.97 0.50
C ASN A 29 4.34 -7.21 -0.40
N ALA A 30 4.28 -8.41 0.19
CA ALA A 30 4.45 -9.66 -0.53
C ALA A 30 3.40 -9.83 -1.65
N ILE A 31 2.11 -9.72 -1.33
CA ILE A 31 1.04 -9.85 -2.33
C ILE A 31 1.11 -8.78 -3.41
N VAL A 32 1.57 -7.58 -3.05
CA VAL A 32 1.76 -6.46 -3.97
C VAL A 32 2.96 -6.73 -4.88
N ARG A 33 4.06 -7.30 -4.40
CA ARG A 33 5.22 -7.64 -5.24
C ARG A 33 4.91 -8.69 -6.30
N VAL A 34 4.03 -9.64 -5.98
CA VAL A 34 3.61 -10.70 -6.91
C VAL A 34 2.33 -10.38 -7.70
N ASN A 35 1.80 -9.15 -7.66
CA ASN A 35 0.59 -8.77 -8.42
C ASN A 35 -0.71 -9.55 -8.07
N VAL A 36 -0.84 -10.08 -6.86
CA VAL A 36 -2.05 -10.81 -6.45
C VAL A 36 -3.35 -10.01 -6.60
N PRO A 37 -3.43 -8.71 -6.21
CA PRO A 37 -4.66 -7.94 -6.37
C PRO A 37 -5.17 -7.90 -7.82
N ASP A 38 -4.29 -7.67 -8.79
CA ASP A 38 -4.65 -7.63 -10.21
C ASP A 38 -5.01 -9.01 -10.76
N ALA A 39 -4.37 -10.08 -10.26
CA ALA A 39 -4.69 -11.45 -10.64
C ALA A 39 -6.10 -11.88 -10.21
N ILE A 40 -6.57 -11.38 -9.06
CA ILE A 40 -7.94 -11.57 -8.58
C ILE A 40 -8.91 -10.68 -9.36
N TRP A 41 -8.57 -9.40 -9.56
CA TRP A 41 -9.39 -8.42 -10.29
C TRP A 41 -9.12 -8.43 -11.81
N GLN A 42 -9.24 -9.61 -12.43
CA GLN A 42 -8.97 -9.75 -13.86
C GLN A 42 -10.25 -9.55 -14.69
N GLY A 43 -10.17 -8.76 -15.76
CA GLY A 43 -11.30 -8.54 -16.68
C GLY A 43 -12.47 -7.75 -16.07
N GLY A 44 -12.20 -6.95 -15.03
CA GLY A 44 -13.22 -6.16 -14.33
C GLY A 44 -14.07 -6.96 -13.34
N ALA A 45 -13.79 -8.24 -13.13
CA ALA A 45 -14.51 -9.11 -12.22
C ALA A 45 -13.68 -9.44 -10.98
N ASN A 46 -14.27 -9.28 -9.79
CA ASN A 46 -13.69 -9.69 -8.51
C ASN A 46 -13.99 -11.17 -8.22
N THR A 47 -13.38 -12.06 -9.00
CA THR A 47 -13.70 -13.49 -8.91
C THR A 47 -13.03 -14.11 -7.69
N ALA A 48 -13.79 -14.87 -6.89
CA ALA A 48 -13.23 -15.62 -5.77
C ALA A 48 -12.40 -16.82 -6.27
N LEU A 49 -11.10 -16.85 -5.95
CA LEU A 49 -10.14 -17.85 -6.45
C LEU A 49 -9.45 -18.59 -5.30
N ILE A 50 -9.13 -19.87 -5.49
CA ILE A 50 -8.26 -20.59 -4.55
C ILE A 50 -6.79 -20.16 -4.72
N ALA A 51 -5.96 -20.38 -3.69
CA ALA A 51 -4.57 -19.94 -3.69
C ALA A 51 -3.75 -20.49 -4.87
N SER A 52 -3.96 -21.75 -5.27
CA SER A 52 -3.26 -22.35 -6.43
C SER A 52 -3.65 -21.69 -7.76
N GLN A 53 -4.91 -21.28 -7.93
CA GLN A 53 -5.36 -20.52 -9.09
C GLN A 53 -4.73 -19.13 -9.13
N ILE A 54 -4.71 -18.42 -8.00
CA ILE A 54 -4.04 -17.13 -7.89
C ILE A 54 -2.55 -17.29 -8.24
N LEU A 55 -1.89 -18.29 -7.64
CA LEU A 55 -0.47 -18.58 -7.87
C LEU A 55 -0.17 -18.81 -9.36
N SER A 56 -1.00 -19.59 -10.06
CA SER A 56 -0.84 -19.86 -11.49
C SER A 56 -0.97 -18.60 -12.37
N LYS A 57 -1.73 -17.59 -11.91
CA LYS A 57 -1.87 -16.32 -12.62
C LYS A 57 -0.68 -15.40 -12.36
N VAL A 58 -0.15 -15.37 -11.14
CA VAL A 58 0.96 -14.48 -10.77
C VAL A 58 2.33 -15.03 -11.14
N LEU A 59 2.47 -16.35 -11.21
CA LEU A 59 3.67 -17.09 -11.59
C LEU A 59 3.34 -18.13 -12.69
N PRO A 60 3.01 -17.69 -13.92
CA PRO A 60 2.58 -18.58 -15.00
C PRO A 60 3.66 -19.56 -15.46
N SER A 61 4.93 -19.22 -15.27
CA SER A 61 6.08 -20.10 -15.54
C SER A 61 6.23 -21.22 -14.50
N GLY A 62 5.35 -21.28 -13.50
CA GLY A 62 5.43 -22.21 -12.37
C GLY A 62 6.33 -21.71 -11.24
N GLY A 63 6.47 -22.56 -10.22
CA GLY A 63 7.16 -22.23 -8.97
C GLY A 63 6.22 -21.64 -7.91
N GLY A 64 6.79 -21.35 -6.75
CA GLY A 64 6.04 -20.93 -5.56
C GLY A 64 5.28 -22.09 -4.91
N ASP A 65 4.59 -21.77 -3.82
CA ASP A 65 3.85 -22.73 -3.01
C ASP A 65 2.48 -22.14 -2.65
N ALA A 66 1.42 -22.87 -2.99
CA ALA A 66 0.05 -22.39 -2.82
C ALA A 66 -0.35 -22.30 -1.34
N GLU A 67 0.19 -23.16 -0.48
CA GLU A 67 -0.08 -23.15 0.96
C GLU A 67 0.55 -21.94 1.65
N ASN A 68 1.77 -21.56 1.26
CA ASN A 68 2.43 -20.34 1.71
C ASN A 68 1.66 -19.10 1.26
N LEU A 69 1.19 -19.07 0.00
CA LEU A 69 0.33 -17.98 -0.47
C LEU A 69 -0.98 -17.95 0.33
N GLN A 70 -1.61 -19.10 0.58
CA GLN A 70 -2.83 -19.20 1.39
C GLN A 70 -2.62 -18.66 2.81
N CYS A 71 -1.47 -18.93 3.44
CA CYS A 71 -1.14 -18.37 4.76
C CYS A 71 -1.09 -16.84 4.74
N ILE A 72 -0.45 -16.26 3.73
CA ILE A 72 -0.35 -14.80 3.54
C ILE A 72 -1.74 -14.19 3.31
N LEU A 73 -2.53 -14.77 2.40
CA LEU A 73 -3.89 -14.32 2.09
C LEU A 73 -4.78 -14.35 3.34
N ARG A 74 -4.75 -15.46 4.10
CA ARG A 74 -5.56 -15.62 5.32
C ARG A 74 -5.20 -14.61 6.39
N MET A 75 -3.92 -14.28 6.56
CA MET A 75 -3.54 -13.22 7.48
C MET A 75 -4.14 -11.88 7.01
N LEU A 76 -4.04 -11.55 5.74
CA LEU A 76 -4.60 -10.30 5.22
C LEU A 76 -6.15 -10.28 5.22
N THR A 77 -6.81 -11.44 5.18
CA THR A 77 -8.26 -11.58 5.42
C THR A 77 -8.65 -11.08 6.82
N SER A 78 -7.87 -11.37 7.87
CA SER A 78 -8.18 -10.89 9.23
C SER A 78 -8.08 -9.36 9.38
N TYR A 79 -7.43 -8.69 8.42
CA TYR A 79 -7.34 -7.23 8.31
C TYR A 79 -8.27 -6.65 7.22
N GLY A 80 -9.22 -7.46 6.72
CA GLY A 80 -10.23 -7.05 5.75
C GLY A 80 -9.68 -6.73 4.36
N VAL A 81 -8.49 -7.22 4.01
CA VAL A 81 -7.94 -7.06 2.65
C VAL A 81 -8.70 -7.94 1.66
N PHE A 82 -8.98 -9.17 2.08
CA PHE A 82 -9.71 -10.17 1.31
C PHE A 82 -11.00 -10.58 2.01
N ALA A 83 -12.00 -10.94 1.24
CA ALA A 83 -13.13 -11.74 1.69
C ALA A 83 -12.80 -13.22 1.44
N GLU A 84 -13.05 -14.05 2.46
CA GLU A 84 -12.86 -15.49 2.40
C GLU A 84 -14.22 -16.19 2.26
N VAL A 85 -14.33 -17.10 1.29
CA VAL A 85 -15.49 -17.96 1.09
C VAL A 85 -15.06 -19.41 1.29
N LEU A 86 -15.75 -20.11 2.19
CA LEU A 86 -15.58 -21.54 2.44
C LEU A 86 -16.62 -22.31 1.62
N HIS A 87 -16.21 -23.39 0.96
CA HIS A 87 -17.14 -24.32 0.35
C HIS A 87 -17.51 -25.43 1.33
N ASP A 88 -18.81 -25.69 1.50
CA ASP A 88 -19.38 -26.59 2.54
C ASP A 88 -18.93 -28.05 2.43
N THR A 89 -18.44 -28.47 1.27
CA THR A 89 -18.11 -29.87 0.99
C THR A 89 -16.65 -30.23 1.26
N ASP A 90 -15.75 -29.24 1.33
CA ASP A 90 -14.35 -29.47 1.68
C ASP A 90 -13.76 -28.23 2.35
N ARG A 91 -13.49 -28.30 3.66
CA ARG A 91 -12.85 -27.21 4.43
C ARG A 91 -11.45 -26.84 3.88
N ALA A 92 -10.93 -27.63 2.94
CA ALA A 92 -9.64 -27.43 2.29
C ALA A 92 -9.65 -26.35 1.19
N GLU A 93 -10.77 -26.07 0.51
CA GLU A 93 -10.78 -25.12 -0.61
C GLU A 93 -11.28 -23.72 -0.20
N ARG A 94 -10.36 -22.91 0.33
CA ARG A 94 -10.61 -21.48 0.62
C ARG A 94 -10.50 -20.65 -0.64
N LYS A 95 -11.54 -19.88 -0.95
CA LYS A 95 -11.54 -18.92 -2.05
C LYS A 95 -11.42 -17.50 -1.52
N TYR A 96 -10.61 -16.70 -2.22
CA TYR A 96 -10.30 -15.32 -1.87
C TYR A 96 -10.77 -14.37 -2.97
N SER A 97 -11.45 -13.30 -2.56
CA SER A 97 -11.77 -12.14 -3.40
C SER A 97 -11.32 -10.87 -2.67
N LEU A 98 -11.13 -9.76 -3.38
CA LEU A 98 -10.79 -8.49 -2.73
C LEU A 98 -12.04 -7.90 -2.05
N THR A 99 -11.88 -7.16 -0.97
CA THR A 99 -12.99 -6.35 -0.44
C THR A 99 -13.15 -5.05 -1.23
N GLU A 100 -14.35 -4.46 -1.23
CA GLU A 100 -14.63 -3.22 -1.99
C GLU A 100 -13.71 -2.06 -1.62
N ILE A 101 -13.38 -1.92 -0.33
CA ILE A 101 -12.46 -0.88 0.19
C ILE A 101 -11.04 -1.06 -0.36
N ARG A 102 -10.68 -2.26 -0.83
CA ARG A 102 -9.32 -2.64 -1.20
C ARG A 102 -9.12 -2.70 -2.70
N LYS A 103 -10.12 -2.26 -3.48
CA LYS A 103 -10.01 -1.97 -4.92
C LYS A 103 -8.91 -0.97 -5.25
N MET A 104 -8.50 -0.12 -4.31
CA MET A 104 -7.36 0.79 -4.48
C MET A 104 -6.01 0.06 -4.69
N LEU A 105 -5.92 -1.23 -4.35
CA LEU A 105 -4.76 -2.07 -4.66
C LEU A 105 -4.80 -2.61 -6.10
N VAL A 106 -5.91 -2.46 -6.82
CA VAL A 106 -6.02 -2.87 -8.22
C VAL A 106 -5.57 -1.72 -9.11
N THR A 107 -4.83 -2.04 -10.15
CA THR A 107 -4.43 -1.07 -11.18
C THR A 107 -5.65 -0.59 -11.95
N ASP A 108 -5.89 0.73 -11.93
CA ASP A 108 -7.00 1.36 -12.62
C ASP A 108 -6.74 1.57 -14.12
N VAL A 109 -7.69 2.18 -14.81
CA VAL A 109 -7.62 2.47 -16.26
C VAL A 109 -6.47 3.41 -16.64
N ASP A 110 -6.00 4.22 -15.69
CA ASP A 110 -4.89 5.15 -15.86
C ASP A 110 -3.54 4.49 -15.48
N GLY A 111 -3.55 3.19 -15.13
CA GLY A 111 -2.36 2.45 -14.70
C GLY A 111 -1.93 2.76 -13.27
N LEU A 112 -2.80 3.38 -12.47
CA LEU A 112 -2.53 3.83 -11.11
C LEU A 112 -3.09 2.86 -10.07
N SER A 113 -2.37 2.69 -8.97
CA SER A 113 -2.85 1.97 -7.78
C SER A 113 -2.04 2.35 -6.54
N CYS A 114 -2.63 2.13 -5.36
CA CYS A 114 -1.95 2.28 -4.07
C CYS A 114 -0.85 1.24 -3.84
N ARG A 115 -0.68 0.28 -4.76
CA ARG A 115 0.44 -0.68 -4.72
C ARG A 115 1.80 0.01 -4.73
N SER A 116 1.96 1.04 -5.57
CA SER A 116 3.20 1.82 -5.60
C SER A 116 3.46 2.53 -4.28
N TYR A 117 2.41 2.95 -3.57
CA TYR A 117 2.53 3.52 -2.22
C TYR A 117 3.04 2.50 -1.21
N VAL A 118 2.49 1.28 -1.22
CA VAL A 118 2.98 0.16 -0.38
C VAL A 118 4.45 -0.13 -0.66
N LEU A 119 4.80 -0.30 -1.95
CA LEU A 119 6.17 -0.58 -2.36
C LEU A 119 7.14 0.53 -1.95
N GLN A 120 6.72 1.79 -2.07
CA GLN A 120 7.54 2.94 -1.70
C GLN A 120 7.81 2.99 -0.19
N HIS A 121 6.79 2.78 0.65
CA HIS A 121 6.95 2.91 2.10
C HIS A 121 7.65 1.72 2.75
N LEU A 122 7.71 0.59 2.04
CA LEU A 122 8.34 -0.66 2.49
C LEU A 122 9.61 -0.98 1.68
N GLN A 123 10.28 0.06 1.18
CA GLN A 123 11.63 -0.04 0.61
C GLN A 123 12.66 -0.29 1.71
N ASP A 124 13.75 -0.97 1.35
CA ASP A 124 14.81 -1.33 2.27
C ASP A 124 15.42 -0.10 2.97
N GLU A 125 15.58 1.01 2.26
CA GLU A 125 16.16 2.27 2.78
C GLU A 125 15.32 2.89 3.89
N ILE A 126 13.98 2.81 3.77
CA ILE A 126 13.05 3.24 4.82
C ILE A 126 13.00 2.19 5.93
N MET A 127 12.95 0.90 5.57
CA MET A 127 12.85 -0.19 6.53
C MET A 127 14.04 -0.24 7.49
N LYS A 128 15.24 0.07 7.00
CA LYS A 128 16.46 0.17 7.82
C LYS A 128 16.45 1.37 8.76
N ALA A 129 15.66 2.41 8.48
CA ALA A 129 15.56 3.61 9.31
C ALA A 129 14.61 3.41 10.52
N TRP A 130 13.59 2.57 10.40
CA TRP A 130 12.61 2.34 11.49
C TRP A 130 13.22 1.93 12.84
N PRO A 131 14.23 1.02 12.90
CA PRO A 131 14.90 0.68 14.16
C PRO A 131 15.56 1.89 14.85
N LEU A 132 15.92 2.93 14.09
CA LEU A 132 16.56 4.13 14.60
C LEU A 132 15.56 5.24 14.96
N VAL A 133 14.24 5.01 14.99
CA VAL A 133 13.29 6.08 15.37
C VAL A 133 13.56 6.64 16.77
N HIS A 134 14.07 5.83 17.70
CA HIS A 134 14.48 6.29 19.03
C HIS A 134 15.59 7.37 18.97
N GLU A 135 16.43 7.36 17.94
CA GLU A 135 17.50 8.34 17.75
C GLU A 135 16.96 9.75 17.49
N ALA A 136 15.73 9.90 16.97
CA ALA A 136 15.11 11.21 16.83
C ALA A 136 14.85 11.88 18.21
N VAL A 137 14.80 11.10 19.28
CA VAL A 137 14.71 11.59 20.67
C VAL A 137 16.10 11.83 21.26
N VAL A 138 17.04 10.93 21.00
CA VAL A 138 18.41 10.99 21.57
C VAL A 138 19.25 12.10 20.94
N ASP A 139 19.19 12.24 19.62
CA ASP A 139 19.88 13.27 18.86
C ASP A 139 18.93 13.81 17.78
N PRO A 140 18.18 14.90 18.10
CA PRO A 140 17.16 15.45 17.22
C PRO A 140 17.75 16.25 16.05
N THR A 141 19.08 16.38 15.96
CA THR A 141 19.72 17.15 14.89
C THR A 141 19.77 16.40 13.56
N SER A 142 19.57 15.07 13.59
CA SER A 142 19.63 14.20 12.42
C SER A 142 18.50 13.18 12.44
N GLU A 143 17.73 13.13 11.35
CA GLU A 143 16.62 12.18 11.20
C GLU A 143 17.13 10.73 10.98
N PRO A 144 16.36 9.70 11.39
CA PRO A 144 16.76 8.30 11.25
C PRO A 144 17.16 7.89 9.84
N PHE A 145 16.50 8.44 8.81
CA PHE A 145 16.83 8.15 7.42
C PHE A 145 18.24 8.64 7.06
N VAL A 146 18.63 9.86 7.47
CA VAL A 146 19.97 10.41 7.28
C VAL A 146 21.01 9.57 8.00
N LYS A 147 20.73 9.12 9.23
CA LYS A 147 21.66 8.26 9.99
C LYS A 147 21.97 6.94 9.28
N VAL A 148 20.99 6.35 8.61
CA VAL A 148 21.17 5.10 7.85
C VAL A 148 21.79 5.33 6.47
N ASN A 149 21.30 6.33 5.74
CA ASN A 149 21.55 6.48 4.31
C ASN A 149 22.54 7.61 3.98
N GLY A 150 23.00 8.37 4.98
CA GLY A 150 24.00 9.43 4.88
C GLY A 150 23.48 10.77 4.36
N GLU A 151 22.23 10.84 3.90
CA GLU A 151 21.64 12.06 3.33
C GLU A 151 20.10 12.07 3.46
N PRO A 152 19.45 13.24 3.34
CA PRO A 152 17.99 13.34 3.44
C PRO A 152 17.28 12.55 2.35
N ALA A 153 16.09 12.02 2.67
CA ALA A 153 15.34 11.13 1.79
C ALA A 153 15.10 11.71 0.38
N TYR A 154 14.72 12.99 0.28
CA TYR A 154 14.44 13.61 -1.01
C TYR A 154 15.69 13.70 -1.91
N THR A 155 16.84 14.08 -1.33
CA THR A 155 18.13 14.11 -2.03
C THR A 155 18.55 12.70 -2.43
N TYR A 156 18.37 11.73 -1.54
CA TYR A 156 18.67 10.32 -1.79
C TYR A 156 17.89 9.76 -2.98
N TYR A 157 16.56 10.00 -3.00
CA TYR A 157 15.69 9.55 -4.09
C TYR A 157 15.99 10.29 -5.39
N GLY A 158 16.23 11.61 -5.33
CA GLY A 158 16.49 12.43 -6.51
C GLY A 158 17.73 12.00 -7.31
N LYS A 159 18.69 11.33 -6.66
CA LYS A 159 19.87 10.73 -7.31
C LYS A 159 19.59 9.38 -7.99
N ARG A 160 18.42 8.78 -7.75
CA ARG A 160 18.06 7.41 -8.17
C ARG A 160 16.76 7.44 -8.99
N PRO A 161 16.85 7.41 -10.34
CA PRO A 161 15.68 7.52 -11.21
C PRO A 161 14.58 6.50 -10.91
N GLU A 162 14.92 5.26 -10.58
CA GLU A 162 13.94 4.21 -10.25
C GLU A 162 13.16 4.53 -8.97
N MET A 163 13.84 5.00 -7.92
CA MET A 163 13.20 5.37 -6.66
C MET A 163 12.38 6.64 -6.81
N THR A 164 12.90 7.64 -7.54
CA THR A 164 12.13 8.84 -7.88
C THR A 164 10.87 8.49 -8.67
N GLY A 165 10.97 7.61 -9.67
CA GLY A 165 9.83 7.14 -10.45
C GLY A 165 8.81 6.39 -9.59
N LEU A 166 9.26 5.53 -8.68
CA LEU A 166 8.37 4.84 -7.74
C LEU A 166 7.68 5.83 -6.80
N MET A 167 8.41 6.79 -6.24
CA MET A 167 7.84 7.84 -5.39
C MET A 167 6.78 8.66 -6.13
N GLN A 168 7.05 9.07 -7.38
CA GLN A 168 6.09 9.78 -8.22
C GLN A 168 4.83 8.96 -8.51
N LYS A 169 5.00 7.67 -8.82
CA LYS A 169 3.88 6.74 -9.05
C LYS A 169 3.09 6.49 -7.77
N ALA A 170 3.76 6.37 -6.63
CA ALA A 170 3.15 6.23 -5.31
C ALA A 170 2.27 7.43 -4.96
N MET A 171 2.80 8.65 -5.14
CA MET A 171 2.05 9.88 -4.88
C MET A 171 0.85 10.01 -5.81
N SER A 172 1.05 9.76 -7.12
CA SER A 172 -0.03 9.83 -8.10
C SER A 172 -1.12 8.77 -7.83
N GLY A 173 -0.72 7.56 -7.44
CA GLY A 173 -1.64 6.45 -7.13
C GLY A 173 -2.52 6.67 -5.88
N VAL A 174 -2.18 7.64 -5.02
CA VAL A 174 -3.01 8.05 -3.88
C VAL A 174 -3.74 9.36 -4.18
N SER A 175 -3.06 10.34 -4.77
CA SER A 175 -3.62 11.68 -4.97
C SER A 175 -4.67 11.74 -6.08
N VAL A 176 -4.50 11.02 -7.19
CA VAL A 176 -5.42 11.10 -8.33
C VAL A 176 -6.82 10.58 -7.97
N PRO A 177 -7.00 9.40 -7.37
CA PRO A 177 -8.33 8.95 -6.93
C PRO A 177 -8.96 9.90 -5.91
N PHE A 178 -8.17 10.43 -4.98
CA PHE A 178 -8.65 11.42 -4.00
C PHE A 178 -9.11 12.71 -4.69
N MET A 179 -8.33 13.23 -5.63
CA MET A 179 -8.68 14.42 -6.40
C MET A 179 -9.94 14.22 -7.25
N LYS A 180 -10.15 13.03 -7.82
CA LYS A 180 -11.39 12.71 -8.56
C LYS A 180 -12.60 12.84 -7.63
N ALA A 181 -12.56 12.19 -6.46
CA ALA A 181 -13.65 12.26 -5.48
C ALA A 181 -13.85 13.68 -4.90
N MET A 182 -12.76 14.44 -4.70
CA MET A 182 -12.83 15.82 -4.21
C MET A 182 -13.53 16.73 -5.22
N LEU A 183 -13.19 16.64 -6.51
CA LEU A 183 -13.79 17.45 -7.57
C LEU A 183 -15.28 17.15 -7.80
N GLU A 184 -15.74 15.94 -7.48
CA GLU A 184 -17.17 15.60 -7.50
C GLU A 184 -17.96 16.30 -6.38
N ALA A 185 -17.31 16.60 -5.25
CA ALA A 185 -17.97 17.15 -4.06
C ALA A 185 -17.66 18.64 -3.81
N TYR A 186 -16.66 19.21 -4.49
CA TYR A 186 -16.16 20.56 -4.23
C TYR A 186 -16.16 21.43 -5.49
N SER A 187 -17.00 22.47 -5.47
CA SER A 187 -17.13 23.46 -6.55
C SER A 187 -16.30 24.73 -6.34
N GLY A 188 -15.44 24.79 -5.32
CA GLY A 188 -14.69 26.02 -5.02
C GLY A 188 -13.56 26.34 -6.01
N PHE A 189 -13.33 25.48 -7.01
CA PHE A 189 -12.46 25.79 -8.15
C PHE A 189 -13.21 26.47 -9.30
N ASP A 190 -14.54 26.62 -9.22
CA ASP A 190 -15.31 27.30 -10.25
C ASP A 190 -14.93 28.77 -10.36
N GLY A 191 -14.53 29.20 -11.57
CA GLY A 191 -14.20 30.60 -11.84
C GLY A 191 -12.81 31.05 -11.36
N ILE A 192 -11.95 30.14 -10.88
CA ILE A 192 -10.56 30.50 -10.52
C ILE A 192 -9.80 30.96 -11.77
N GLN A 193 -9.05 32.06 -11.64
CA GLN A 193 -8.23 32.62 -12.73
C GLN A 193 -6.76 32.19 -12.65
N ARG A 194 -6.33 31.65 -11.51
CA ARG A 194 -4.96 31.18 -11.31
C ARG A 194 -4.97 30.08 -10.27
N LEU A 195 -4.31 28.98 -10.61
CA LEU A 195 -4.04 27.88 -9.71
C LEU A 195 -2.52 27.67 -9.67
N VAL A 196 -1.95 27.65 -8.47
CA VAL A 196 -0.56 27.27 -8.25
C VAL A 196 -0.57 26.06 -7.32
N ASP A 197 -0.22 24.90 -7.87
CA ASP A 197 -0.06 23.69 -7.07
C ASP A 197 1.42 23.53 -6.67
N VAL A 198 1.71 23.96 -5.44
CA VAL A 198 3.07 23.92 -4.88
C VAL A 198 3.44 22.47 -4.57
N SER A 199 4.54 21.98 -5.14
CA SER A 199 5.03 20.60 -5.00
C SER A 199 4.20 19.54 -5.75
N SER A 200 3.51 19.92 -6.83
CA SER A 200 2.67 19.02 -7.65
C SER A 200 3.39 17.80 -8.26
N SER A 201 4.73 17.78 -8.22
CA SER A 201 5.60 16.72 -8.73
C SER A 201 5.32 16.34 -10.19
N THR A 202 4.37 15.44 -10.44
CA THR A 202 3.97 14.97 -11.78
C THR A 202 2.92 15.85 -12.45
N GLY A 203 2.30 16.78 -11.72
CA GLY A 203 1.30 17.70 -12.27
C GLY A 203 -0.04 17.05 -12.64
N HIS A 204 -0.34 15.84 -12.14
CA HIS A 204 -1.62 15.19 -12.37
C HIS A 204 -2.79 15.95 -11.72
N CYS A 205 -2.69 16.29 -10.43
CA CYS A 205 -3.73 17.02 -9.70
C CYS A 205 -4.13 18.36 -10.35
N PRO A 206 -3.21 19.26 -10.72
CA PRO A 206 -3.59 20.56 -11.28
C PRO A 206 -4.18 20.43 -12.68
N ARG A 207 -3.78 19.43 -13.47
CA ARG A 207 -4.39 19.13 -14.78
C ARG A 207 -5.83 18.66 -14.64
N MET A 208 -6.19 18.01 -13.53
CA MET A 208 -7.57 17.62 -13.26
C MET A 208 -8.45 18.82 -12.89
N ILE A 209 -7.90 19.80 -12.16
CA ILE A 209 -8.61 21.03 -11.79
C ILE A 209 -8.79 21.96 -13.01
N CYS A 210 -7.76 22.04 -13.88
CA CYS A 210 -7.77 22.90 -15.07
C CYS A 210 -7.50 22.08 -16.35
N PRO A 211 -8.52 21.43 -16.95
CA PRO A 211 -8.34 20.56 -18.11
C PRO A 211 -7.96 21.30 -19.41
N SER A 212 -8.05 22.63 -19.46
CA SER A 212 -7.71 23.42 -20.67
C SER A 212 -7.35 24.90 -20.37
N GLY A 213 -6.14 25.33 -20.73
CA GLY A 213 -5.87 26.71 -21.17
C GLY A 213 -5.43 27.79 -20.16
N LEU A 214 -5.42 27.55 -18.86
CA LEU A 214 -4.88 28.52 -17.90
C LEU A 214 -3.42 28.23 -17.55
N SER A 215 -2.60 29.28 -17.44
CA SER A 215 -1.17 29.19 -17.14
C SER A 215 -0.92 28.46 -15.82
N ILE A 216 -0.54 27.17 -15.92
CA ILE A 216 -0.04 26.39 -14.79
C ILE A 216 1.43 26.80 -14.60
N SER A 217 1.71 27.62 -13.59
CA SER A 217 3.08 27.91 -13.17
C SER A 217 3.48 26.94 -12.05
N ALA A 218 4.61 26.27 -12.24
CA ALA A 218 5.31 25.51 -11.20
C ALA A 218 6.09 26.45 -10.28
#